data_AF-A0A535J8M2-F1
#
_entry.id   AF-A0A535J8M2-F1
#
_cell.length_a   1.000
_cell.length_b   1.000
_cell.length_c   1.000
_cell.angle_alpha   90.00
_cell.angle_beta   90.00
_cell.angle_gamma   90.00
#
_symmetry.space_group_name_H-M   'P 1'
#
loop_
_entity.id
_entity.type
_entity.pdbx_description
1 polymer ?
#
loop_
_entity_poly.entity_id
_entity_poly.type
_entity_poly.pdbx_seq_one_letter_code
_entity_poly.pdbx_strand_id
1 'polypeptide(L)' 'MTNPLLELKKYGQSVWYDDLNRKLIVTGALQRMVDEDGVSGGTSNPSIFEKAISGTDAYDEHLRRLV' A
#
# COMPACT_ATOMS: atom_id res chain seq x y z
N MET A 1 -13.16 -21.42 1.81
CA MET A 1 -11.72 -21.53 1.50
C MET A 1 -10.97 -20.62 2.44
N THR A 2 -9.82 -21.06 2.96
CA THR A 2 -8.94 -20.26 3.83
C THR A 2 -8.15 -19.25 2.98
N ASN A 3 -7.89 -18.05 3.52
CA ASN A 3 -7.07 -17.02 2.87
C ASN A 3 -5.60 -17.50 2.81
N PRO A 4 -5.01 -17.75 1.62
CA PRO A 4 -3.65 -18.25 1.51
C PRO A 4 -2.60 -17.33 2.14
N LEU A 5 -2.83 -16.02 2.16
CA LEU A 5 -1.90 -15.05 2.77
C LEU A 5 -1.85 -15.21 4.29
N LEU A 6 -2.99 -15.49 4.93
CA LEU A 6 -3.04 -15.76 6.37
C LEU A 6 -2.38 -17.10 6.72
N GLU A 7 -2.42 -18.08 5.82
CA GLU A 7 -1.78 -19.38 6.04
C GLU A 7 -0.24 -19.28 6.09
N LEU A 8 0.36 -18.34 5.37
CA LEU A 8 1.82 -18.09 5.39
C LEU A 8 2.34 -17.75 6.80
N LYS A 9 1.51 -17.13 7.65
CA LYS A 9 1.88 -16.82 9.04
C LYS A 9 2.21 -18.08 9.85
N LYS A 10 1.60 -19.23 9.54
CA LYS A 10 1.88 -20.51 10.22
C LYS A 10 3.31 -21.00 9.98
N TYR A 11 3.95 -20.51 8.91
CA TYR A 11 5.34 -20.81 8.57
C TYR A 11 6.31 -19.71 9.01
N GLY A 12 5.84 -18.70 9.75
CA GLY A 12 6.65 -17.54 10.17
C GLY A 12 6.93 -16.53 9.05
N GLN A 13 6.27 -16.64 7.89
CA GLN A 13 6.46 -15.72 6.78
C GLN A 13 5.59 -14.47 6.94
N SER A 14 6.22 -13.30 6.75
CA SER A 14 5.54 -12.00 6.68
C SER A 14 5.25 -11.62 5.22
N VAL A 15 4.03 -11.16 4.94
CA VAL A 15 3.59 -10.73 3.60
C VAL A 15 3.58 -9.21 3.54
N TRP A 16 4.25 -8.65 2.53
CA TRP A 16 4.39 -7.21 2.32
C TRP A 16 3.77 -6.80 0.98
N TYR A 17 3.23 -5.58 0.93
CA TYR A 17 2.61 -5.02 -0.28
C TYR A 17 3.54 -4.06 -1.02
N ASP A 18 3.93 -4.40 -2.24
CA ASP A 18 4.93 -3.64 -3.04
C ASP A 18 4.33 -2.60 -3.98
N ASP A 19 3.47 -1.73 -3.42
CA ASP A 19 2.93 -0.55 -4.12
C ASP A 19 2.36 0.47 -3.12
N LEU A 20 3.14 0.84 -2.10
CA LEU A 20 2.65 1.80 -1.10
C LEU A 20 2.55 3.21 -1.71
N ASN A 21 1.30 3.66 -1.90
CA ASN A 21 0.96 4.99 -2.40
C ASN A 21 -0.16 5.66 -1.59
N ARG A 22 -0.35 6.97 -1.77
CA ARG A 22 -1.29 7.77 -0.98
C ARG A 22 -2.72 7.28 -1.10
N LYS A 23 -3.16 6.85 -2.29
CA LYS A 23 -4.54 6.40 -2.52
C LYS A 23 -4.92 5.24 -1.60
N LEU A 24 -4.02 4.29 -1.36
CA LEU A 24 -4.27 3.16 -0.46
C LEU A 24 -4.53 3.59 0.98
N ILE A 25 -3.89 4.68 1.41
CA ILE A 25 -4.05 5.25 2.74
C ILE A 25 -5.38 5.98 2.84
N VAL A 26 -5.65 6.97 1.96
CA VAL A 26 -6.89 7.77 2.04
C VAL A 26 -8.17 6.96 1.81
N THR A 27 -8.11 5.88 1.02
CA THR A 27 -9.28 5.01 0.77
C THR A 27 -9.46 3.91 1.83
N GLY A 28 -8.54 3.81 2.80
CA GLY A 28 -8.50 2.73 3.79
C GLY A 28 -8.21 1.34 3.21
N ALA A 29 -7.79 1.25 1.94
CA ALA A 29 -7.46 -0.03 1.31
C ALA A 29 -6.27 -0.72 2.00
N LEU A 30 -5.26 0.06 2.43
CA LEU A 30 -4.15 -0.49 3.20
C LEU A 30 -4.62 -1.10 4.52
N GLN A 31 -5.53 -0.42 5.22
CA GLN A 31 -6.08 -0.92 6.48
C GLN A 31 -6.84 -2.24 6.28
N ARG A 32 -7.67 -2.34 5.24
CA ARG A 32 -8.36 -3.60 4.91
C ARG A 32 -7.39 -4.74 4.62
N MET A 33 -6.30 -4.49 3.88
CA MET A 33 -5.27 -5.50 3.64
C MET A 33 -4.58 -5.96 4.92
N VAL A 34 -4.37 -5.07 5.89
CA VAL A 34 -3.84 -5.45 7.21
C VAL A 34 -4.84 -6.34 7.96
N ASP A 35 -6.10 -5.92 8.02
CA ASP A 35 -7.13 -6.55 8.84
C ASP A 35 -7.63 -7.88 8.25
N GLU A 36 -7.80 -7.95 6.93
CA GLU A 36 -8.42 -9.07 6.23
C GLU A 36 -7.39 -10.05 5.65
N ASP A 37 -6.25 -9.54 5.16
CA ASP A 37 -5.22 -10.34 4.48
C ASP A 37 -3.95 -10.55 5.32
N GLY A 38 -3.84 -9.85 6.44
CA GLY A 38 -2.69 -9.97 7.34
C GLY A 38 -1.39 -9.42 6.77
N VAL A 39 -1.47 -8.48 5.81
CA VAL A 39 -0.33 -7.71 5.31
C VAL A 39 0.37 -7.04 6.50
N SER A 40 1.68 -7.21 6.61
CA SER A 40 2.47 -6.76 7.76
C SER A 40 3.42 -5.61 7.45
N GLY A 41 3.47 -5.16 6.19
CA GLY A 41 4.28 -4.04 5.76
C GLY A 41 3.99 -3.66 4.32
N GLY A 42 4.57 -2.55 3.88
CA GLY A 42 4.50 -2.12 2.49
C GLY A 42 5.79 -1.44 2.07
N THR A 43 6.12 -1.55 0.79
CA THR A 43 7.27 -0.91 0.18
C THR A 43 6.85 0.17 -0.80
N SER A 44 7.63 1.23 -0.82
CA SER A 44 7.62 2.22 -1.88
C SER A 44 9.04 2.33 -2.43
N ASN A 45 9.17 2.87 -3.62
CA ASN A 45 10.44 3.13 -4.29
C ASN A 45 10.25 4.29 -5.29
N PRO A 46 11.32 4.86 -5.87
CA PRO A 46 11.21 5.98 -6.79
C PRO A 46 10.22 5.75 -7.94
N SER A 47 10.19 4.55 -8.54
CA SER A 47 9.30 4.22 -9.65
C SER A 47 7.83 4.12 -9.21
N ILE A 48 7.55 3.55 -8.03
CA ILE A 48 6.20 3.54 -7.44
C ILE A 48 5.73 4.98 -7.20
N PHE A 49 6.60 5.81 -6.63
CA PHE A 49 6.24 7.18 -6.27
C PHE A 49 6.02 8.06 -7.52
N GLU A 50 6.86 7.92 -8.54
CA GLU A 50 6.70 8.58 -9.85
C GLU A 50 5.34 8.25 -10.48
N LYS A 51 4.97 6.96 -10.52
CA LYS A 51 3.67 6.52 -11.06
C LYS A 51 2.51 7.05 -10.24
N ALA A 52 2.64 7.06 -8.91
CA ALA A 52 1.59 7.56 -8.02
C ALA A 52 1.36 9.07 -8.19
N ILE A 53 2.42 9.85 -8.40
CA ILE A 53 2.34 11.30 -8.63
C ILE A 53 1.81 11.61 -10.03
N SER A 54 2.36 10.97 -11.07
CA SER A 54 2.01 11.30 -12.45
C SER A 54 0.67 10.69 -12.90
N GLY A 55 0.25 9.58 -12.29
CA GLY A 55 -0.95 8.84 -12.67
C GLY A 55 -2.19 9.14 -11.83
N THR A 56 -2.10 9.99 -10.80
CA THR A 56 -3.24 10.32 -9.92
C THR A 56 -3.20 11.79 -9.48
N ASP A 57 -4.35 12.34 -9.11
CA ASP A 57 -4.48 13.68 -8.53
C ASP A 57 -4.24 13.72 -7.01
N ALA A 58 -3.96 12.57 -6.39
CA ALA A 58 -3.83 12.45 -4.94
C ALA A 58 -2.69 13.31 -4.34
N TYR A 59 -1.77 13.77 -5.18
CA TYR A 59 -0.63 14.58 -4.77
C TYR A 59 -0.73 16.06 -5.11
N ASP A 60 -1.67 16.45 -5.97
CA ASP A 60 -1.80 17.78 -6.54
C ASP A 60 -1.86 18.90 -5.50
N GLU A 61 -2.76 18.77 -4.53
CA GLU A 61 -2.95 19.82 -3.51
C GLU A 61 -1.68 20.07 -2.70
N HIS A 62 -0.98 18.99 -2.34
CA HIS A 62 0.27 19.12 -1.58
C HIS A 62 1.36 19.72 -2.47
N LEU A 63 1.48 19.29 -3.73
CA LEU A 63 2.46 19.83 -4.66
C LEU A 63 2.25 21.34 -4.90
N ARG A 64 0.99 21.80 -5.04
CA ARG A 64 0.66 23.23 -5.17
C ARG A 64 1.04 24.08 -3.95
N ARG A 65 1.24 23.48 -2.77
CA ARG A 65 1.66 24.19 -1.55
C ARG A 65 3.18 24.24 -1.38
N LEU A 66 3.92 23.44 -2.13
CA LEU A 66 5.39 23.35 -2.05
C LEU A 66 6.10 24.27 -3.05
N VAL A 67 5.36 24.81 -4.02
CA VAL A 67 5.82 25.76 -5.04
C VAL A 67 5.09 27.09 -4.89
#